data_AF-A0A8J4GT97-F1
#
_entry.id   AF-A0A8J4GT97-F1
#
_cell.length_a   1.000
_cell.length_b   1.000
_cell.length_c   1.000
_cell.angle_alpha   90.00
_cell.angle_beta   90.00
_cell.angle_gamma   90.00
#
_symmetry.space_group_name_H-M   'P 1'
#
loop_
_entity.id
_entity.type
_entity.pdbx_description
1 polymer ?
#
loop_
_entity_poly.entity_id
_entity_poly.type
_entity_poly.pdbx_seq_one_letter_code
_entity_poly.pdbx_strand_id
1 'polypeptide(L)'
;MIESVNRTQDLVQSLLVKAEKDNNSIYLMKVPAFNELPVTTGALLVKSAPPSAGSLDASSEQLFTGLVPENSARALSKYTDQVDDLIRHQLDRLAEATDNARIRFREWELPDTLQAMDVRTSAALPDALRRDLEDVESIGGVNHLKGILAEIGELRRAVDGDLMSAQESLDSDARADGDARAKHGDKWKAQPAATAAKPYWDRISQYRAAMQKAGDSDQGVLRRLAENETAFTSLTVEAATAQMPRLQAPMIVTGPEDPAVVVATLRRNMDALQALANERGGMEEAFKELKNKDNVLAKVMATPPQNHDALFKEELKKYDTLIADVDKNLAAQDSLLAATKAANSTFRTLFDVDGWRMACEAAATGVRETVRQYRELLDHCSEPPTQARQLCLDLTCRHRRRHPYSSCKPVMGRFPRCTRHLHQGRHLTPHPRRRLPHRHLSTCRRRHHTSLMGLRRRHRCNTPTVHRPHRKVRRGTGLLPRRRPL
;
A
#
# COMPACT_ATOMS: atom_id res chain seq x y z
N MET A 1 83.21 -42.05 26.31
CA MET A 1 83.02 -43.16 25.35
C MET A 1 84.30 -43.94 25.10
N ILE A 2 85.37 -43.36 24.56
CA ILE A 2 86.64 -44.10 24.35
C ILE A 2 87.20 -44.65 25.67
N GLU A 3 87.32 -43.80 26.70
CA GLU A 3 87.85 -44.20 28.01
C GLU A 3 87.03 -45.32 28.70
N SER A 4 85.70 -45.31 28.54
CA SER A 4 84.83 -46.37 29.05
C SER A 4 85.03 -47.70 28.32
N VAL A 5 85.29 -47.66 26.99
CA VAL A 5 85.61 -48.87 26.21
C VAL A 5 86.98 -49.41 26.63
N ASN A 6 87.99 -48.56 26.77
CA ASN A 6 89.33 -48.96 27.22
C ASN A 6 89.27 -49.65 28.59
N ARG A 7 88.57 -49.08 29.59
CA ARG A 7 88.39 -49.71 30.90
C ARG A 7 87.70 -51.08 30.81
N THR A 8 86.71 -51.26 29.95
CA THR A 8 86.09 -52.58 29.74
C THR A 8 87.01 -53.56 29.03
N GLN A 9 87.84 -53.09 28.10
CA GLN A 9 88.85 -53.90 27.40
C GLN A 9 89.96 -54.36 28.35
N ASP A 10 90.50 -53.46 29.19
CA ASP A 10 91.49 -53.78 30.22
C ASP A 10 90.95 -54.82 31.22
N LEU A 11 89.69 -54.67 31.64
CA LEU A 11 89.01 -55.61 32.51
C LEU A 11 88.89 -56.99 31.84
N VAL A 12 88.37 -57.06 30.61
CA VAL A 12 88.24 -58.31 29.85
C VAL A 12 89.60 -58.97 29.64
N GLN A 13 90.63 -58.22 29.29
CA GLN A 13 91.99 -58.74 29.11
C GLN A 13 92.57 -59.30 30.42
N SER A 14 92.34 -58.64 31.55
CA SER A 14 92.79 -59.12 32.87
C SER A 14 92.11 -60.43 33.29
N LEU A 15 90.81 -60.56 32.98
CA LEU A 15 90.02 -61.76 33.24
C LEU A 15 90.41 -62.91 32.31
N LEU A 16 90.69 -62.62 31.03
CA LEU A 16 91.19 -63.58 30.05
C LEU A 16 92.53 -64.19 30.51
N VAL A 17 93.53 -63.34 30.81
CA VAL A 17 94.87 -63.79 31.22
C VAL A 17 94.82 -64.63 32.49
N LYS A 18 93.92 -64.30 33.43
CA LYS A 18 93.68 -65.13 34.62
C LYS A 18 93.06 -66.49 34.24
N ALA A 19 92.00 -66.49 33.44
CA ALA A 19 91.32 -67.72 33.04
C ALA A 19 92.22 -68.65 32.21
N GLU A 20 93.05 -68.11 31.32
CA GLU A 20 94.05 -68.87 30.55
C GLU A 20 95.10 -69.51 31.46
N LYS A 21 95.62 -68.76 32.45
CA LYS A 21 96.57 -69.29 33.43
C LYS A 21 95.97 -70.44 34.21
N ASP A 22 94.79 -70.24 34.80
CA ASP A 22 94.12 -71.25 35.61
C ASP A 22 93.75 -72.49 34.76
N ASN A 23 93.32 -72.30 33.51
CA ASN A 23 93.04 -73.40 32.58
C ASN A 23 94.30 -74.18 32.17
N ASN A 24 95.42 -73.50 31.89
CA ASN A 24 96.68 -74.15 31.48
C ASN A 24 97.38 -74.89 32.63
N SER A 25 97.08 -74.57 33.89
CA SER A 25 97.72 -75.21 35.06
C SER A 25 96.83 -76.16 35.86
N ILE A 26 95.50 -75.98 35.85
CA ILE A 26 94.57 -76.73 36.72
C ILE A 26 93.53 -77.48 35.89
N TYR A 27 92.79 -76.79 35.02
CA TYR A 27 91.56 -77.37 34.44
C TYR A 27 91.77 -78.12 33.11
N LEU A 28 92.78 -77.73 32.32
CA LEU A 28 93.16 -78.32 31.03
C LEU A 28 91.98 -78.52 30.05
N MET A 29 90.97 -77.66 30.13
CA MET A 29 89.79 -77.75 29.27
C MET A 29 90.10 -77.20 27.87
N LYS A 30 89.62 -77.90 26.84
CA LYS A 30 89.68 -77.40 25.46
C LYS A 30 88.77 -76.18 25.34
N VAL A 31 89.34 -75.04 24.90
CA VAL A 31 88.55 -73.86 24.55
C VAL A 31 87.67 -74.18 23.33
N PRO A 32 86.33 -74.09 23.42
CA PRO A 32 85.44 -74.37 22.30
C PRO A 32 85.53 -73.25 21.24
N ALA A 33 85.17 -73.57 20.00
CA ALA A 33 85.06 -72.55 18.96
C ALA A 33 83.85 -71.64 19.22
N PHE A 34 83.91 -70.36 18.80
CA PHE A 34 82.83 -69.39 19.06
C PHE A 34 81.45 -69.87 18.57
N ASN A 35 81.40 -70.60 17.45
CA ASN A 35 80.17 -71.15 16.87
C ASN A 35 79.59 -72.35 17.65
N GLU A 36 80.36 -72.92 18.58
CA GLU A 36 79.91 -74.01 19.47
C GLU A 36 79.32 -73.46 20.78
N LEU A 37 79.43 -72.15 21.04
CA LEU A 37 78.86 -71.50 22.21
C LEU A 37 77.34 -71.29 22.05
N PRO A 38 76.54 -71.47 23.12
CA PRO A 38 75.11 -71.21 23.08
C PRO A 38 74.83 -69.72 22.87
N VAL A 39 73.89 -69.40 21.98
CA VAL A 39 73.50 -68.02 21.68
C VAL A 39 72.83 -67.37 22.90
N THR A 40 73.41 -66.28 23.40
CA THR A 40 72.85 -65.50 24.51
C THR A 40 71.57 -64.79 24.08
N THR A 41 70.44 -65.16 24.68
CA THR A 41 69.14 -64.52 24.43
C THR A 41 69.02 -63.20 25.20
N GLY A 42 68.77 -62.10 24.48
CA GLY A 42 68.49 -60.80 25.08
C GLY A 42 67.07 -60.72 25.65
N ALA A 43 66.91 -60.20 26.87
CA ALA A 43 65.61 -59.92 27.46
C ALA A 43 65.08 -58.53 27.01
N LEU A 44 63.93 -58.50 26.34
CA LEU A 44 63.32 -57.25 25.88
C LEU A 44 62.57 -56.55 27.04
N LEU A 45 63.28 -55.71 27.78
CA LEU A 45 62.76 -55.04 29.00
C LEU A 45 61.82 -53.86 28.74
N VAL A 46 61.67 -53.41 27.49
CA VAL A 46 60.84 -52.25 27.12
C VAL A 46 60.00 -52.55 25.89
N LYS A 47 58.76 -52.05 25.89
CA LYS A 47 57.84 -52.06 24.74
C LYS A 47 57.59 -50.61 24.32
N SER A 48 57.48 -50.37 23.02
CA SER A 48 57.04 -49.07 22.50
C SER A 48 55.60 -48.80 22.90
N ALA A 49 55.37 -47.87 23.82
CA ALA A 49 54.05 -47.36 24.12
C ALA A 49 53.64 -46.34 23.04
N PRO A 50 52.46 -46.46 22.41
CA PRO A 50 51.94 -45.38 21.57
C PRO A 50 51.65 -44.15 22.46
N PRO A 51 51.87 -42.91 21.95
CA PRO A 51 51.53 -41.72 22.70
C PRO A 51 50.02 -41.71 22.97
N SER A 52 49.62 -41.66 24.24
CA SER A 52 48.23 -41.48 24.62
C SER A 52 47.84 -40.01 24.40
N ALA A 53 46.60 -39.73 24.00
CA ALA A 53 46.19 -38.36 23.70
C ALA A 53 46.41 -37.38 24.88
N GLY A 54 46.30 -37.87 26.12
CA GLY A 54 46.57 -37.11 27.34
C GLY A 54 48.05 -36.93 27.71
N SER A 55 49.01 -37.57 27.02
CA SER A 55 50.44 -37.34 27.27
C SER A 55 51.06 -36.22 26.43
N LEU A 56 50.27 -35.63 25.51
CA LEU A 56 50.68 -34.53 24.64
C LEU A 56 50.09 -33.19 25.08
N ASP A 57 49.10 -33.20 25.97
CA ASP A 57 48.44 -31.99 26.47
C ASP A 57 49.09 -31.56 27.79
N ALA A 58 49.86 -30.47 27.74
CA ALA A 58 50.57 -29.93 28.90
C ALA A 58 49.67 -29.13 29.84
N SER A 59 48.41 -28.87 29.44
CA SER A 59 47.37 -28.26 30.27
C SER A 59 46.20 -29.23 30.41
N SER A 60 45.64 -29.35 31.61
CA SER A 60 44.37 -30.08 31.81
C SER A 60 43.15 -29.26 31.40
N GLU A 61 43.33 -28.03 30.92
CA GLU A 61 42.25 -27.12 30.53
C GLU A 61 41.80 -27.35 29.08
N GLN A 62 40.61 -27.92 28.90
CA GLN A 62 39.99 -28.08 27.59
C GLN A 62 39.36 -26.77 27.08
N LEU A 63 40.20 -25.84 26.64
CA LEU A 63 39.84 -24.48 26.17
C LEU A 63 38.75 -24.46 25.06
N PHE A 64 38.62 -25.55 24.30
CA PHE A 64 37.68 -25.67 23.17
C PHE A 64 36.48 -26.61 23.45
N THR A 65 36.13 -26.87 24.70
CA THR A 65 34.94 -27.67 25.08
C THR A 65 33.63 -27.14 24.51
N GLY A 66 33.51 -25.82 24.30
CA GLY A 66 32.36 -25.20 23.64
C GLY A 66 32.42 -25.16 22.10
N LEU A 67 33.50 -25.63 21.47
CA LEU A 67 33.69 -25.57 20.02
C LEU A 67 33.04 -26.77 19.34
N VAL A 68 31.93 -26.54 18.62
CA VAL A 68 31.27 -27.57 17.81
C VAL A 68 32.14 -27.91 16.59
N PRO A 69 32.47 -29.20 16.33
CA PRO A 69 33.22 -29.60 15.15
C PRO A 69 32.53 -29.20 13.83
N GLU A 70 33.30 -28.80 12.83
CA GLU A 70 32.76 -28.31 11.55
C GLU A 70 31.81 -29.32 10.87
N ASN A 71 32.14 -30.61 10.93
CA ASN A 71 31.28 -31.68 10.39
C ASN A 71 29.90 -31.71 11.08
N SER A 72 29.85 -31.54 12.40
CA SER A 72 28.60 -31.48 13.18
C SER A 72 27.84 -30.19 12.92
N ALA A 73 28.53 -29.06 12.72
CA ALA A 73 27.90 -27.79 12.35
C ALA A 73 27.29 -27.82 10.94
N ARG A 74 28.00 -28.40 9.95
CA ARG A 74 27.48 -28.64 8.59
C ARG A 74 26.27 -29.58 8.60
N ALA A 75 26.35 -30.67 9.37
CA ALA A 75 25.24 -31.61 9.54
C ALA A 75 24.01 -30.95 10.18
N LEU A 76 24.19 -30.09 11.19
CA LEU A 76 23.11 -29.30 11.77
C LEU A 76 22.47 -28.34 10.76
N SER A 77 23.27 -27.61 9.98
CA SER A 77 22.73 -26.72 8.94
C SER A 77 21.84 -27.49 7.98
N LYS A 78 22.27 -28.67 7.50
CA LYS A 78 21.48 -29.54 6.64
C LYS A 78 20.16 -29.98 7.29
N TYR A 79 20.17 -30.30 8.59
CA TYR A 79 18.93 -30.63 9.32
C TYR A 79 17.99 -29.43 9.46
N THR A 80 18.52 -28.24 9.80
CA THR A 80 17.69 -27.03 9.90
C THR A 80 17.10 -26.63 8.54
N ASP A 81 17.85 -26.83 7.45
CA ASP A 81 17.34 -26.60 6.09
C ASP A 81 16.18 -27.57 5.76
N GLN A 82 16.30 -28.85 6.12
CA GLN A 82 15.24 -29.86 5.95
C GLN A 82 13.99 -29.56 6.79
N VAL A 83 14.15 -29.15 8.05
CA VAL A 83 13.04 -28.70 8.91
C VAL A 83 12.37 -27.47 8.32
N ASP A 84 13.15 -26.52 7.79
CA ASP A 84 12.61 -25.29 7.22
C ASP A 84 11.91 -25.51 5.88
N ASP A 85 12.40 -26.42 5.04
CA ASP A 85 11.72 -26.85 3.81
C ASP A 85 10.40 -27.57 4.14
N LEU A 86 10.39 -28.45 5.15
CA LEU A 86 9.18 -29.14 5.62
C LEU A 86 8.14 -28.14 6.13
N ILE A 87 8.53 -27.25 7.04
CA ILE A 87 7.60 -26.25 7.62
C ILE A 87 7.10 -25.31 6.52
N ARG A 88 7.97 -24.79 5.64
CA ARG A 88 7.55 -23.94 4.51
C ARG A 88 6.54 -24.66 3.63
N HIS A 89 6.79 -25.91 3.25
CA HIS A 89 5.85 -26.70 2.46
C HIS A 89 4.47 -26.85 3.13
N GLN A 90 4.41 -27.11 4.44
CA GLN A 90 3.12 -27.21 5.15
C GLN A 90 2.39 -25.85 5.25
N LEU A 91 3.12 -24.76 5.49
CA LEU A 91 2.54 -23.42 5.52
C LEU A 91 2.04 -22.96 4.14
N ASP A 92 2.76 -23.29 3.07
CA ASP A 92 2.34 -23.02 1.69
C ASP A 92 1.03 -23.75 1.35
N ARG A 93 0.88 -25.02 1.77
CA ARG A 93 -0.38 -25.78 1.61
C ARG A 93 -1.55 -25.13 2.35
N LEU A 94 -1.34 -24.64 3.59
CA LEU A 94 -2.36 -23.93 4.36
C LEU A 94 -2.73 -22.58 3.73
N ALA A 95 -1.76 -21.87 3.15
CA ALA A 95 -1.98 -20.62 2.42
C ALA A 95 -2.79 -20.85 1.14
N GLU A 96 -2.38 -21.82 0.31
CA GLU A 96 -3.10 -22.22 -0.91
C GLU A 96 -4.55 -22.62 -0.61
N ALA A 97 -4.78 -23.41 0.44
CA ALA A 97 -6.12 -23.80 0.87
C ALA A 97 -6.98 -22.59 1.30
N THR A 98 -6.38 -21.61 1.96
CA THR A 98 -7.05 -20.37 2.37
C THR A 98 -7.44 -19.52 1.16
N ASP A 99 -6.56 -19.39 0.18
CA ASP A 99 -6.84 -18.66 -1.05
C ASP A 99 -7.83 -19.40 -1.96
N ASN A 100 -7.81 -20.73 -1.99
CA ASN A 100 -8.85 -21.53 -2.65
C ASN A 100 -10.24 -21.23 -2.06
N ALA A 101 -10.38 -21.26 -0.73
CA ALA A 101 -11.63 -20.95 -0.06
C ALA A 101 -12.12 -19.51 -0.37
N ARG A 102 -11.20 -18.52 -0.38
CA ARG A 102 -11.52 -17.13 -0.78
C ARG A 102 -12.01 -17.03 -2.24
N ILE A 103 -11.36 -17.75 -3.16
CA ILE A 103 -11.79 -17.80 -4.57
C ILE A 103 -13.19 -18.41 -4.67
N ARG A 104 -13.46 -19.53 -3.98
CA ARG A 104 -14.79 -20.16 -3.94
C ARG A 104 -15.87 -19.24 -3.39
N PHE A 105 -15.62 -18.58 -2.26
CA PHE A 105 -16.59 -17.61 -1.71
C PHE A 105 -16.88 -16.46 -2.66
N ARG A 106 -15.88 -15.98 -3.41
CA ARG A 106 -16.08 -14.96 -4.45
C ARG A 106 -16.86 -15.48 -5.66
N GLU A 107 -16.60 -16.71 -6.12
CA GLU A 107 -17.38 -17.38 -7.18
C GLU A 107 -18.84 -17.61 -6.77
N TRP A 108 -19.09 -17.83 -5.47
CA TRP A 108 -20.41 -18.09 -4.91
C TRP A 108 -21.16 -16.85 -4.45
N GLU A 109 -20.44 -15.73 -4.33
CA GLU A 109 -20.95 -14.41 -3.93
C GLU A 109 -21.48 -14.44 -2.48
N LEU A 110 -20.72 -15.13 -1.64
CA LEU A 110 -20.87 -15.29 -0.19
C LEU A 110 -19.76 -14.49 0.52
N PRO A 111 -20.06 -13.78 1.63
CA PRO A 111 -21.33 -13.73 2.35
C PRO A 111 -22.40 -12.80 1.73
N ASP A 112 -22.05 -12.02 0.71
CA ASP A 112 -22.85 -10.87 0.23
C ASP A 112 -24.31 -11.21 -0.09
N THR A 113 -24.58 -12.33 -0.78
CA THR A 113 -25.95 -12.76 -1.11
C THR A 113 -26.76 -13.21 0.12
N LEU A 114 -26.13 -13.74 1.17
CA LEU A 114 -26.78 -14.00 2.46
C LEU A 114 -27.05 -12.70 3.23
N GLN A 115 -26.14 -11.73 3.15
CA GLN A 115 -26.31 -10.42 3.78
C GLN A 115 -27.40 -9.59 3.08
N ALA A 116 -27.61 -9.78 1.78
CA ALA A 116 -28.70 -9.14 1.01
C ALA A 116 -30.12 -9.57 1.45
N MET A 117 -30.23 -10.66 2.23
CA MET A 117 -31.47 -11.05 2.91
C MET A 117 -31.64 -10.38 4.28
N ASP A 118 -30.55 -10.01 4.95
CA ASP A 118 -30.61 -9.48 6.31
C ASP A 118 -31.20 -8.07 6.29
N VAL A 119 -32.31 -7.89 7.03
CA VAL A 119 -33.11 -6.64 7.06
C VAL A 119 -32.30 -5.39 7.44
N ARG A 120 -31.12 -5.58 8.04
CA ARG A 120 -30.20 -4.54 8.51
C ARG A 120 -29.14 -4.14 7.47
N THR A 121 -28.92 -4.93 6.43
CA THR A 121 -27.93 -4.63 5.39
C THR A 121 -28.58 -3.79 4.31
N SER A 122 -27.90 -2.75 3.81
CA SER A 122 -28.35 -2.03 2.63
C SER A 122 -28.49 -3.00 1.46
N ALA A 123 -29.64 -2.99 0.78
CA ALA A 123 -29.84 -3.72 -0.47
C ALA A 123 -28.71 -3.40 -1.47
N ALA A 124 -28.37 -4.37 -2.33
CA ALA A 124 -27.10 -4.45 -3.05
C ALA A 124 -26.88 -3.31 -4.08
N LEU A 125 -26.58 -2.12 -3.59
CA LEU A 125 -26.22 -0.94 -4.38
C LEU A 125 -24.77 -1.09 -4.87
N PRO A 126 -24.50 -1.15 -6.19
CA PRO A 126 -23.16 -1.33 -6.71
C PRO A 126 -22.20 -0.20 -6.28
N ASP A 127 -20.98 -0.54 -5.86
CA ASP A 127 -20.01 0.43 -5.32
C ASP A 127 -19.71 1.62 -6.24
N ALA A 128 -19.71 1.42 -7.56
CA ALA A 128 -19.54 2.50 -8.52
C ALA A 128 -20.70 3.52 -8.45
N LEU A 129 -21.93 3.03 -8.38
CA LEU A 129 -23.13 3.86 -8.25
C LEU A 129 -23.20 4.54 -6.87
N ARG A 130 -22.77 3.86 -5.80
CA ARG A 130 -22.63 4.47 -4.48
C ARG A 130 -21.72 5.70 -4.54
N ARG A 131 -20.53 5.57 -5.14
CA ARG A 131 -19.58 6.69 -5.30
C ARG A 131 -20.16 7.80 -6.17
N ASP A 132 -20.81 7.46 -7.28
CA ASP A 132 -21.49 8.45 -8.13
C ASP A 132 -22.55 9.28 -7.37
N LEU A 133 -23.27 8.65 -6.43
CA LEU A 133 -24.25 9.32 -5.56
C LEU A 133 -23.57 10.14 -4.46
N GLU A 134 -22.54 9.62 -3.81
CA GLU A 134 -21.72 10.35 -2.83
C GLU A 134 -21.08 11.61 -3.44
N ASP A 135 -20.62 11.54 -4.70
CA ASP A 135 -20.14 12.70 -5.46
C ASP A 135 -21.26 13.75 -5.67
N VAL A 136 -22.46 13.32 -6.09
CA VAL A 136 -23.63 14.20 -6.28
C VAL A 136 -24.06 14.87 -4.96
N GLU A 137 -24.10 14.10 -3.87
CA GLU A 137 -24.36 14.63 -2.52
C GLU A 137 -23.30 15.65 -2.10
N SER A 138 -22.00 15.38 -2.35
CA SER A 138 -20.90 16.27 -1.99
C SER A 138 -20.93 17.63 -2.72
N ILE A 139 -21.46 17.65 -3.94
CA ILE A 139 -21.68 18.87 -4.74
C ILE A 139 -22.88 19.68 -4.20
N GLY A 140 -23.78 19.05 -3.45
CA GLY A 140 -25.01 19.66 -2.91
C GLY A 140 -26.28 19.29 -3.70
N GLY A 141 -26.21 18.27 -4.56
CA GLY A 141 -27.34 17.70 -5.31
C GLY A 141 -28.18 18.74 -6.06
N VAL A 142 -29.50 18.53 -6.08
CA VAL A 142 -30.46 19.42 -6.79
C VAL A 142 -30.41 20.88 -6.31
N ASN A 143 -30.03 21.13 -5.05
CA ASN A 143 -29.94 22.49 -4.51
C ASN A 143 -28.77 23.27 -5.10
N HIS A 144 -27.68 22.59 -5.48
CA HIS A 144 -26.56 23.21 -6.18
C HIS A 144 -26.98 23.72 -7.56
N LEU A 145 -27.70 22.91 -8.34
CA LEU A 145 -28.25 23.31 -9.65
C LEU A 145 -29.18 24.53 -9.52
N LYS A 146 -30.09 24.53 -8.53
CA LYS A 146 -30.97 25.67 -8.23
C LYS A 146 -30.17 26.93 -7.87
N GLY A 147 -29.07 26.78 -7.14
CA GLY A 147 -28.14 27.87 -6.81
C GLY A 147 -27.46 28.48 -8.04
N ILE A 148 -26.91 27.65 -8.93
CA ILE A 148 -26.28 28.13 -10.18
C ILE A 148 -27.30 28.89 -11.05
N LEU A 149 -28.50 28.33 -11.22
CA LEU A 149 -29.55 28.98 -12.03
C LEU A 149 -30.04 30.30 -11.42
N ALA A 150 -30.05 30.42 -10.08
CA ALA A 150 -30.31 31.68 -9.41
C ALA A 150 -29.20 32.72 -9.68
N GLU A 151 -27.91 32.34 -9.60
CA GLU A 151 -26.77 33.21 -9.94
C GLU A 151 -26.83 33.68 -11.40
N ILE A 152 -27.13 32.77 -12.34
CA ILE A 152 -27.32 33.10 -13.77
C ILE A 152 -28.47 34.12 -13.94
N GLY A 153 -29.58 33.91 -13.23
CA GLY A 153 -30.71 34.84 -13.24
C GLY A 153 -30.37 36.23 -12.68
N GLU A 154 -29.56 36.32 -11.63
CA GLU A 154 -29.06 37.59 -11.08
C GLU A 154 -28.07 38.27 -12.04
N LEU A 155 -27.11 37.52 -12.60
CA LEU A 155 -26.14 38.02 -13.56
C LEU A 155 -26.84 38.59 -14.81
N ARG A 156 -27.90 37.94 -15.29
CA ARG A 156 -28.72 38.42 -16.40
C ARG A 156 -29.44 39.74 -16.08
N ARG A 157 -29.99 39.91 -14.87
CA ARG A 157 -30.58 41.18 -14.42
C ARG A 157 -29.52 42.30 -14.34
N ALA A 158 -28.32 41.99 -13.87
CA ALA A 158 -27.21 42.94 -13.83
C ALA A 158 -26.78 43.38 -15.24
N VAL A 159 -26.63 42.43 -16.19
CA VAL A 159 -26.32 42.75 -17.60
C VAL A 159 -27.39 43.61 -18.24
N ASP A 160 -28.68 43.31 -18.03
CA ASP A 160 -29.76 44.11 -18.60
C ASP A 160 -29.78 45.55 -18.04
N GLY A 161 -29.54 45.70 -16.73
CA GLY A 161 -29.34 47.01 -16.09
C GLY A 161 -28.15 47.80 -16.65
N ASP A 162 -27.00 47.14 -16.86
CA ASP A 162 -25.82 47.75 -17.50
C ASP A 162 -26.14 48.19 -18.95
N LEU A 163 -26.90 47.40 -19.70
CA LEU A 163 -27.33 47.74 -21.07
C LEU A 163 -28.33 48.90 -21.08
N MET A 164 -29.28 48.95 -20.15
CA MET A 164 -30.20 50.08 -20.00
C MET A 164 -29.44 51.37 -19.66
N SER A 165 -28.56 51.34 -18.65
CA SER A 165 -27.74 52.50 -18.28
C SER A 165 -26.84 52.98 -19.44
N ALA A 166 -26.28 52.06 -20.21
CA ALA A 166 -25.51 52.40 -21.41
C ALA A 166 -26.36 53.09 -22.49
N GLN A 167 -27.63 52.71 -22.68
CA GLN A 167 -28.55 53.39 -23.59
C GLN A 167 -28.94 54.77 -23.08
N GLU A 168 -29.34 54.89 -21.81
CA GLU A 168 -29.69 56.17 -21.18
C GLU A 168 -28.53 57.18 -21.27
N SER A 169 -27.29 56.72 -21.12
CA SER A 169 -26.10 57.56 -21.32
C SER A 169 -25.95 58.03 -22.78
N LEU A 170 -26.20 57.17 -23.77
CA LEU A 170 -26.11 57.55 -25.19
C LEU A 170 -27.25 58.50 -25.60
N ASP A 171 -28.45 58.30 -25.08
CA ASP A 171 -29.59 59.18 -25.29
C ASP A 171 -29.39 60.54 -24.60
N SER A 172 -28.79 60.55 -23.41
CA SER A 172 -28.39 61.78 -22.70
C SER A 172 -27.33 62.56 -23.47
N ASP A 173 -26.28 61.89 -23.96
CA ASP A 173 -25.25 62.50 -24.83
C ASP A 173 -25.86 63.08 -26.11
N ALA A 174 -26.81 62.36 -26.74
CA ALA A 174 -27.51 62.83 -27.94
C ALA A 174 -28.39 64.05 -27.68
N ARG A 175 -29.13 64.08 -26.55
CA ARG A 175 -29.91 65.25 -26.11
C ARG A 175 -29.00 66.44 -25.82
N ALA A 176 -27.89 66.24 -25.12
CA ALA A 176 -26.95 67.30 -24.77
C ALA A 176 -26.25 67.91 -26.00
N ASP A 177 -25.90 67.11 -27.02
CA ASP A 177 -25.37 67.60 -28.29
C ASP A 177 -26.43 68.37 -29.10
N GLY A 178 -27.69 67.91 -29.11
CA GLY A 178 -28.81 68.64 -29.71
C GLY A 178 -29.02 70.02 -29.06
N ASP A 179 -29.07 70.06 -27.74
CA ASP A 179 -29.14 71.28 -26.93
C ASP A 179 -27.98 72.25 -27.21
N ALA A 180 -26.75 71.73 -27.29
CA ALA A 180 -25.56 72.53 -27.55
C ALA A 180 -25.55 73.11 -28.97
N ARG A 181 -25.97 72.33 -29.97
CA ARG A 181 -26.17 72.80 -31.36
C ARG A 181 -27.22 73.90 -31.43
N ALA A 182 -28.36 73.71 -30.77
CA ALA A 182 -29.43 74.72 -30.72
C ALA A 182 -28.99 76.03 -30.06
N LYS A 183 -28.16 75.97 -29.00
CA LYS A 183 -27.68 77.14 -28.25
C LYS A 183 -26.50 77.87 -28.90
N HIS A 184 -25.66 77.17 -29.67
CA HIS A 184 -24.38 77.71 -30.15
C HIS A 184 -24.22 77.78 -31.67
N GLY A 185 -25.12 77.16 -32.44
CA GLY A 185 -25.15 77.19 -33.91
C GLY A 185 -23.78 76.86 -34.53
N ASP A 186 -23.34 77.68 -35.47
CA ASP A 186 -22.09 77.51 -36.23
C ASP A 186 -20.80 77.49 -35.40
N LYS A 187 -20.88 77.87 -34.12
CA LYS A 187 -19.75 77.77 -33.17
C LYS A 187 -19.57 76.36 -32.62
N TRP A 188 -20.58 75.48 -32.69
CA TRP A 188 -20.51 74.09 -32.22
C TRP A 188 -20.13 73.12 -33.35
N LYS A 189 -18.82 73.07 -33.64
CA LYS A 189 -18.26 72.26 -34.73
C LYS A 189 -17.89 70.81 -34.35
N ALA A 190 -18.40 70.31 -33.23
CA ALA A 190 -18.21 68.92 -32.82
C ALA A 190 -18.94 67.94 -33.77
N GLN A 191 -18.45 66.71 -33.91
CA GLN A 191 -19.14 65.63 -34.63
C GLN A 191 -20.51 65.34 -33.96
N PRO A 192 -21.59 65.08 -34.72
CA PRO A 192 -22.89 64.71 -34.15
C PRO A 192 -22.79 63.49 -33.23
N ALA A 193 -23.38 63.60 -32.04
CA ALA A 193 -23.35 62.53 -31.04
C ALA A 193 -23.94 61.22 -31.60
N ALA A 194 -25.01 61.29 -32.40
CA ALA A 194 -25.60 60.13 -33.07
C ALA A 194 -24.61 59.39 -34.00
N THR A 195 -23.75 60.12 -34.72
CA THR A 195 -22.74 59.52 -35.60
C THR A 195 -21.60 58.89 -34.80
N ALA A 196 -21.16 59.53 -33.71
CA ALA A 196 -20.14 58.98 -32.82
C ALA A 196 -20.65 57.79 -31.98
N ALA A 197 -21.95 57.76 -31.67
CA ALA A 197 -22.62 56.72 -30.90
C ALA A 197 -22.90 55.43 -31.69
N LYS A 198 -22.99 55.50 -33.02
CA LYS A 198 -23.38 54.36 -33.89
C LYS A 198 -22.73 53.00 -33.55
N PRO A 199 -21.38 52.87 -33.47
CA PRO A 199 -20.75 51.57 -33.17
C PRO A 199 -21.09 51.02 -31.76
N TYR A 200 -21.57 51.87 -30.85
CA TYR A 200 -22.02 51.46 -29.52
C TYR A 200 -23.48 50.97 -29.56
N TRP A 201 -24.36 51.62 -30.34
CA TRP A 201 -25.72 51.14 -30.60
C TRP A 201 -25.72 49.78 -31.30
N ASP A 202 -24.88 49.60 -32.33
CA ASP A 202 -24.69 48.32 -33.02
C ASP A 202 -24.26 47.22 -32.03
N ARG A 203 -23.39 47.57 -31.07
CA ARG A 203 -22.91 46.63 -30.05
C ARG A 203 -23.95 46.31 -28.97
N ILE A 204 -24.76 47.28 -28.55
CA ILE A 204 -25.88 47.06 -27.62
C ILE A 204 -26.95 46.17 -28.27
N SER A 205 -27.23 46.36 -29.56
CA SER A 205 -28.12 45.48 -30.33
C SER A 205 -27.60 44.03 -30.37
N GLN A 206 -26.31 43.83 -30.68
CA GLN A 206 -25.66 42.51 -30.64
C GLN A 206 -25.77 41.86 -29.25
N TYR A 207 -25.57 42.63 -28.17
CA TYR A 207 -25.66 42.12 -26.81
C TYR A 207 -27.09 41.73 -26.41
N ARG A 208 -28.11 42.49 -26.81
CA ARG A 208 -29.52 42.12 -26.60
C ARG A 208 -29.89 40.83 -27.34
N ALA A 209 -29.48 40.67 -28.60
CA ALA A 209 -29.70 39.44 -29.34
C ALA A 209 -29.02 38.22 -28.70
N ALA A 210 -27.80 38.39 -28.17
CA ALA A 210 -27.10 37.34 -27.43
C ALA A 210 -27.78 37.00 -26.09
N MET A 211 -28.25 37.99 -25.34
CA MET A 211 -28.99 37.80 -24.09
C MET A 211 -30.36 37.14 -24.30
N GLN A 212 -31.04 37.42 -25.41
CA GLN A 212 -32.27 36.73 -25.79
C GLN A 212 -31.99 35.24 -26.07
N LYS A 213 -31.01 34.95 -26.94
CA LYS A 213 -30.63 33.56 -27.27
C LYS A 213 -30.17 32.76 -26.04
N ALA A 214 -29.40 33.37 -25.15
CA ALA A 214 -29.03 32.75 -23.87
C ALA A 214 -30.28 32.47 -23.02
N GLY A 215 -31.18 33.45 -22.91
CA GLY A 215 -32.43 33.30 -22.18
C GLY A 215 -33.38 32.23 -22.68
N ASP A 216 -33.41 31.96 -23.98
CA ASP A 216 -34.18 30.86 -24.57
C ASP A 216 -33.56 29.49 -24.21
N SER A 217 -32.23 29.43 -24.12
CA SER A 217 -31.50 28.25 -23.64
C SER A 217 -31.72 27.99 -22.15
N ASP A 218 -31.64 29.05 -21.32
CA ASP A 218 -31.89 29.00 -19.88
C ASP A 218 -33.30 28.43 -19.57
N GLN A 219 -34.31 28.82 -20.37
CA GLN A 219 -35.66 28.28 -20.24
C GLN A 219 -35.74 26.76 -20.52
N GLY A 220 -34.93 26.26 -21.46
CA GLY A 220 -34.83 24.82 -21.73
C GLY A 220 -34.28 24.05 -20.54
N VAL A 221 -33.22 24.57 -19.92
CA VAL A 221 -32.59 24.01 -18.71
C VAL A 221 -33.57 24.04 -17.52
N LEU A 222 -34.27 25.16 -17.30
CA LEU A 222 -35.27 25.31 -16.24
C LEU A 222 -36.44 24.32 -16.38
N ARG A 223 -36.93 24.06 -17.60
CA ARG A 223 -37.98 23.05 -17.84
C ARG A 223 -37.48 21.64 -17.51
N ARG A 224 -36.31 21.25 -18.03
CA ARG A 224 -35.69 19.95 -17.73
C ARG A 224 -35.44 19.74 -16.24
N LEU A 225 -35.05 20.79 -15.51
CA LEU A 225 -34.89 20.72 -14.06
C LEU A 225 -36.23 20.49 -13.35
N ALA A 226 -37.29 21.21 -13.73
CA ALA A 226 -38.62 21.05 -13.14
C ALA A 226 -39.24 19.67 -13.44
N GLU A 227 -39.04 19.15 -14.64
CA GLU A 227 -39.50 17.81 -15.06
C GLU A 227 -38.84 16.68 -14.25
N ASN A 228 -37.60 16.86 -13.79
CA ASN A 228 -36.80 15.84 -13.11
C ASN A 228 -36.50 16.18 -11.63
N GLU A 229 -37.14 17.20 -11.06
CA GLU A 229 -36.80 17.73 -9.73
C GLU A 229 -36.94 16.68 -8.62
N THR A 230 -38.00 15.86 -8.68
CA THR A 230 -38.23 14.77 -7.73
C THR A 230 -37.18 13.67 -7.84
N ALA A 231 -36.79 13.31 -9.07
CA ALA A 231 -35.75 12.32 -9.34
C ALA A 231 -34.37 12.79 -8.87
N PHE A 232 -34.01 14.06 -9.09
CA PHE A 232 -32.74 14.62 -8.58
C PHE A 232 -32.74 14.82 -7.07
N THR A 233 -33.91 15.04 -6.46
CA THR A 233 -34.03 15.07 -4.99
C THR A 233 -33.85 13.67 -4.38
N SER A 234 -34.15 12.60 -5.12
CA SER A 234 -33.93 11.21 -4.69
C SER A 234 -32.58 10.63 -5.09
N LEU A 235 -31.66 11.43 -5.62
CA LEU A 235 -30.25 11.07 -5.84
C LEU A 235 -29.45 11.09 -4.53
N THR A 236 -29.88 10.29 -3.56
CA THR A 236 -29.14 10.05 -2.31
C THR A 236 -28.82 8.58 -2.13
N VAL A 237 -27.76 8.26 -1.40
CA VAL A 237 -27.36 6.86 -1.13
C VAL A 237 -28.48 6.11 -0.39
N GLU A 238 -29.18 6.78 0.52
CA GLU A 238 -30.32 6.22 1.25
C GLU A 238 -31.52 5.94 0.34
N ALA A 239 -31.94 6.90 -0.49
CA ALA A 239 -33.10 6.73 -1.37
C ALA A 239 -32.83 5.73 -2.51
N ALA A 240 -31.61 5.69 -3.04
CA ALA A 240 -31.20 4.65 -4.00
C ALA A 240 -31.19 3.26 -3.34
N THR A 241 -30.69 3.13 -2.11
CA THR A 241 -30.75 1.89 -1.33
C THR A 241 -32.19 1.42 -1.07
N ALA A 242 -33.11 2.35 -0.80
CA ALA A 242 -34.52 2.03 -0.60
C ALA A 242 -35.24 1.58 -1.89
N GLN A 243 -34.77 2.02 -3.06
CA GLN A 243 -35.27 1.61 -4.37
C GLN A 243 -34.71 0.26 -4.86
N MET A 244 -33.60 -0.23 -4.29
CA MET A 244 -33.05 -1.53 -4.69
C MET A 244 -33.94 -2.69 -4.20
N PRO A 245 -34.27 -3.67 -5.07
CA PRO A 245 -34.96 -4.89 -4.68
C PRO A 245 -34.23 -5.64 -3.55
N ARG A 246 -34.99 -6.14 -2.57
CA ARG A 246 -34.46 -6.99 -1.49
C ARG A 246 -34.60 -8.45 -1.86
N LEU A 247 -33.60 -9.26 -1.50
CA LEU A 247 -33.70 -10.71 -1.62
C LEU A 247 -34.63 -11.21 -0.51
N GLN A 248 -35.74 -11.85 -0.88
CA GLN A 248 -36.74 -12.35 0.05
C GLN A 248 -36.90 -13.87 -0.08
N ALA A 249 -37.32 -14.53 1.00
CA ALA A 249 -37.68 -15.93 0.93
C ALA A 249 -38.91 -16.14 0.03
N PRO A 250 -38.99 -17.24 -0.74
CA PRO A 250 -40.16 -17.54 -1.56
C PRO A 250 -41.44 -17.58 -0.73
N MET A 251 -42.48 -16.86 -1.17
CA MET A 251 -43.79 -16.88 -0.50
C MET A 251 -44.50 -18.24 -0.63
N ILE A 252 -44.09 -19.07 -1.60
CA ILE A 252 -44.58 -20.43 -1.81
C ILE A 252 -43.36 -21.34 -1.90
N VAL A 253 -43.24 -22.28 -0.97
CA VAL A 253 -42.18 -23.31 -1.00
C VAL A 253 -42.61 -24.40 -1.99
N THR A 254 -42.04 -24.37 -3.20
CA THR A 254 -42.30 -25.35 -4.26
C THR A 254 -41.32 -26.53 -4.27
N GLY A 255 -40.23 -26.43 -3.51
CA GLY A 255 -39.19 -27.47 -3.38
C GLY A 255 -39.37 -28.35 -2.14
N PRO A 256 -38.62 -29.45 -2.03
CA PRO A 256 -38.65 -30.36 -0.88
C PRO A 256 -37.89 -29.83 0.35
N GLU A 257 -37.07 -28.79 0.21
CA GLU A 257 -36.25 -28.23 1.29
C GLU A 257 -36.79 -26.88 1.77
N ASP A 258 -36.81 -26.68 3.10
CA ASP A 258 -37.24 -25.43 3.73
C ASP A 258 -36.17 -24.32 3.51
N PRO A 259 -36.53 -23.16 2.92
CA PRO A 259 -35.62 -22.03 2.72
C PRO A 259 -34.86 -21.59 3.99
N ALA A 260 -35.47 -21.69 5.17
CA ALA A 260 -34.82 -21.34 6.43
C ALA A 260 -33.73 -22.35 6.82
N VAL A 261 -33.94 -23.64 6.55
CA VAL A 261 -32.96 -24.72 6.81
C VAL A 261 -31.77 -24.61 5.87
N VAL A 262 -31.99 -24.29 4.60
CA VAL A 262 -30.92 -24.07 3.62
C VAL A 262 -30.02 -22.90 4.03
N VAL A 263 -30.60 -21.76 4.42
CA VAL A 263 -29.86 -20.59 4.91
C VAL A 263 -29.10 -20.88 6.21
N ALA A 264 -29.73 -21.58 7.17
CA ALA A 264 -29.08 -21.97 8.42
C ALA A 264 -27.90 -22.92 8.18
N THR A 265 -28.05 -23.88 7.27
CA THR A 265 -26.97 -24.79 6.85
C THR A 265 -25.83 -24.03 6.19
N LEU A 266 -26.14 -23.09 5.30
CA LEU A 266 -25.11 -22.30 4.60
C LEU A 266 -24.31 -21.43 5.57
N ARG A 267 -24.97 -20.73 6.51
CA ARG A 267 -24.30 -19.97 7.58
C ARG A 267 -23.42 -20.88 8.46
N ARG A 268 -23.95 -22.02 8.91
CA ARG A 268 -23.19 -23.00 9.71
C ARG A 268 -21.95 -23.52 8.99
N ASN A 269 -22.02 -23.77 7.68
CA ASN A 269 -20.87 -24.21 6.90
C ASN A 269 -19.82 -23.09 6.76
N MET A 270 -20.24 -21.83 6.60
CA MET A 270 -19.35 -20.68 6.61
C MET A 270 -18.65 -20.47 7.96
N ASP A 271 -19.39 -20.58 9.07
CA ASP A 271 -18.84 -20.49 10.42
C ASP A 271 -17.81 -21.61 10.69
N ALA A 272 -18.09 -22.83 10.22
CA ALA A 272 -17.16 -23.95 10.30
C ALA A 272 -15.89 -23.74 9.45
N LEU A 273 -16.02 -23.19 8.24
CA LEU A 273 -14.87 -22.82 7.40
C LEU A 273 -14.04 -21.69 8.03
N GLN A 274 -14.67 -20.72 8.69
CA GLN A 274 -13.98 -19.68 9.44
C GLN A 274 -13.26 -20.24 10.68
N ALA A 275 -13.86 -21.21 11.37
CA ALA A 275 -13.20 -21.92 12.46
C ALA A 275 -11.94 -22.66 11.99
N LEU A 276 -12.02 -23.43 10.89
CA LEU A 276 -10.85 -24.08 10.28
C LEU A 276 -9.77 -23.08 9.85
N ALA A 277 -10.14 -21.88 9.38
CA ALA A 277 -9.19 -20.83 9.04
C ALA A 277 -8.50 -20.25 10.28
N ASN A 278 -9.21 -20.11 11.41
CA ASN A 278 -8.64 -19.66 12.67
C ASN A 278 -7.67 -20.69 13.28
N GLU A 279 -7.95 -21.99 13.14
CA GLU A 279 -7.07 -23.08 13.59
C GLU A 279 -5.67 -23.04 12.93
N ARG A 280 -5.57 -22.55 11.68
CA ARG A 280 -4.29 -22.47 10.94
C ARG A 280 -3.25 -21.60 11.62
N GLY A 281 -3.68 -20.52 12.30
CA GLY A 281 -2.78 -19.69 13.09
C GLY A 281 -2.13 -20.47 14.24
N GLY A 282 -2.92 -21.30 14.93
CA GLY A 282 -2.44 -22.20 15.97
C GLY A 282 -1.49 -23.28 15.46
N MET A 283 -1.74 -23.82 14.26
CA MET A 283 -0.83 -24.77 13.60
C MET A 283 0.52 -24.11 13.24
N GLU A 284 0.50 -22.90 12.68
CA GLU A 284 1.72 -22.15 12.37
C GLU A 284 2.53 -21.82 13.64
N GLU A 285 1.87 -21.46 14.73
CA GLU A 285 2.51 -21.26 16.04
C GLU A 285 3.09 -22.57 16.59
N ALA A 286 2.38 -23.69 16.48
CA ALA A 286 2.87 -25.01 16.90
C ALA A 286 4.12 -25.47 16.12
N PHE A 287 4.17 -25.27 14.79
CA PHE A 287 5.37 -25.55 13.99
C PHE A 287 6.56 -24.70 14.43
N LYS A 288 6.35 -23.40 14.70
CA LYS A 288 7.41 -22.50 15.21
C LYS A 288 7.88 -22.91 16.60
N GLU A 289 6.97 -23.26 17.50
CA GLU A 289 7.31 -23.68 18.86
C GLU A 289 8.08 -25.00 18.86
N LEU A 290 7.67 -25.97 18.05
CA LEU A 290 8.37 -27.25 17.91
C LEU A 290 9.78 -27.02 17.35
N LYS A 291 9.94 -26.26 16.24
CA LYS A 291 11.25 -25.89 15.68
C LYS A 291 12.14 -25.22 16.73
N ASN A 292 11.63 -24.27 17.50
CA ASN A 292 12.41 -23.54 18.51
C ASN A 292 12.91 -24.45 19.65
N LYS A 293 12.24 -25.59 19.91
CA LYS A 293 12.63 -26.58 20.91
C LYS A 293 13.48 -27.72 20.33
N ASP A 294 13.56 -27.84 19.00
CA ASP A 294 14.18 -28.97 18.30
C ASP A 294 15.69 -28.83 18.15
N ASN A 295 16.42 -29.08 19.25
CA ASN A 295 17.88 -29.09 19.26
C ASN A 295 18.45 -30.52 19.15
N VAL A 296 18.93 -30.89 17.95
CA VAL A 296 19.55 -32.19 17.69
C VAL A 296 21.08 -32.22 17.82
N LEU A 297 21.74 -31.12 18.22
CA LEU A 297 23.22 -31.00 18.30
C LEU A 297 23.87 -32.15 19.07
N ALA A 298 23.33 -32.48 20.25
CA ALA A 298 23.87 -33.56 21.08
C ALA A 298 23.79 -34.93 20.37
N LYS A 299 22.72 -35.20 19.63
CA LYS A 299 22.52 -36.44 18.87
C LYS A 299 23.45 -36.49 17.64
N VAL A 300 23.63 -35.37 16.95
CA VAL A 300 24.55 -35.24 15.81
C VAL A 300 26.01 -35.45 16.24
N MET A 301 26.43 -34.92 17.39
CA MET A 301 27.78 -35.13 17.93
C MET A 301 28.02 -36.58 18.40
N ALA A 302 26.99 -37.26 18.91
CA ALA A 302 27.07 -38.66 19.31
C ALA A 302 27.02 -39.67 18.13
N THR A 303 26.63 -39.22 16.94
CA THR A 303 26.38 -40.10 15.79
C THR A 303 27.49 -39.98 14.73
N PRO A 304 28.03 -41.09 14.20
CA PRO A 304 29.00 -41.03 13.09
C PRO A 304 28.42 -40.36 11.83
N PRO A 305 29.21 -39.61 11.04
CA PRO A 305 28.73 -38.89 9.85
C PRO A 305 27.97 -39.73 8.83
N GLN A 306 28.30 -41.03 8.74
CA GLN A 306 27.66 -41.99 7.84
C GLN A 306 26.17 -42.24 8.17
N ASN A 307 25.76 -42.02 9.42
CA ASN A 307 24.41 -42.30 9.92
C ASN A 307 23.56 -41.03 10.13
N HIS A 308 24.08 -39.84 9.81
CA HIS A 308 23.37 -38.57 10.02
C HIS A 308 22.04 -38.50 9.25
N ASP A 309 21.98 -38.99 8.01
CA ASP A 309 20.75 -38.98 7.22
C ASP A 309 19.67 -39.95 7.73
N ALA A 310 20.05 -41.01 8.45
CA ALA A 310 19.12 -41.90 9.14
C ALA A 310 18.58 -41.24 10.41
N LEU A 311 19.46 -40.59 11.20
CA LEU A 311 19.07 -39.80 12.36
C LEU A 311 18.09 -38.69 11.98
N PHE A 312 18.33 -37.93 10.91
CA PHE A 312 17.43 -36.86 10.47
C PHE A 312 16.04 -37.38 10.13
N LYS A 313 15.93 -38.53 9.45
CA LYS A 313 14.64 -39.15 9.16
C LYS A 313 13.86 -39.56 10.41
N GLU A 314 14.53 -40.05 11.46
CA GLU A 314 13.88 -40.37 12.73
C GLU A 314 13.49 -39.12 13.51
N GLU A 315 14.35 -38.08 13.54
CA GLU A 315 14.06 -36.83 14.25
C GLU A 315 12.95 -36.00 13.57
N LEU A 316 12.82 -36.07 12.24
CA LEU A 316 11.74 -35.40 11.49
C LEU A 316 10.34 -35.99 11.79
N LYS A 317 10.24 -37.24 12.27
CA LYS A 317 8.94 -37.84 12.64
C LYS A 317 8.21 -37.09 13.77
N LYS A 318 8.91 -36.25 14.54
CA LYS A 318 8.28 -35.34 15.52
C LYS A 318 7.26 -34.39 14.88
N TYR A 319 7.43 -34.07 13.60
CA TYR A 319 6.53 -33.19 12.87
C TYR A 319 5.33 -33.95 12.26
N ASP A 320 5.33 -35.29 12.23
CA ASP A 320 4.29 -36.11 11.59
C ASP A 320 2.89 -35.85 12.18
N THR A 321 2.80 -35.56 13.48
CA THR A 321 1.50 -35.22 14.12
C THR A 321 0.95 -33.90 13.60
N LEU A 322 1.80 -32.87 13.47
CA LEU A 322 1.39 -31.57 12.92
C LEU A 322 1.08 -31.66 11.43
N ILE A 323 1.79 -32.52 10.68
CA ILE A 323 1.47 -32.81 9.27
C ILE A 323 0.09 -33.48 9.17
N ALA A 324 -0.21 -34.46 10.02
CA ALA A 324 -1.53 -35.11 10.07
C ALA A 324 -2.65 -34.14 10.47
N ASP A 325 -2.40 -33.19 11.37
CA ASP A 325 -3.36 -32.13 11.73
C ASP A 325 -3.61 -31.16 10.55
N VAL A 326 -2.57 -30.81 9.79
CA VAL A 326 -2.71 -30.06 8.53
C VAL A 326 -3.54 -30.84 7.52
N ASP A 327 -3.21 -32.11 7.26
CA ASP A 327 -3.94 -32.97 6.33
C ASP A 327 -5.43 -33.09 6.71
N LYS A 328 -5.72 -33.19 8.00
CA LYS A 328 -7.08 -33.23 8.54
C LYS A 328 -7.83 -31.90 8.36
N ASN A 329 -7.18 -30.75 8.60
CA ASN A 329 -7.78 -29.42 8.36
C ASN A 329 -8.08 -29.19 6.87
N LEU A 330 -7.18 -29.63 5.98
CA LEU A 330 -7.37 -29.57 4.53
C LEU A 330 -8.53 -30.46 4.06
N ALA A 331 -8.55 -31.73 4.47
CA ALA A 331 -9.65 -32.65 4.14
C ALA A 331 -11.02 -32.18 4.68
N ALA A 332 -11.03 -31.59 5.89
CA ALA A 332 -12.23 -30.98 6.45
C ALA A 332 -12.69 -29.75 5.65
N GLN A 333 -11.75 -28.91 5.18
CA GLN A 333 -12.06 -27.79 4.30
C GLN A 333 -12.69 -28.27 2.99
N ASP A 334 -12.10 -29.25 2.31
CA ASP A 334 -12.60 -29.74 1.02
C ASP A 334 -14.01 -30.32 1.13
N SER A 335 -14.28 -31.08 2.20
CA SER A 335 -15.63 -31.58 2.52
C SER A 335 -16.62 -30.44 2.77
N LEU A 336 -16.23 -29.42 3.54
CA LEU A 336 -17.09 -28.26 3.82
C LEU A 336 -17.30 -27.38 2.59
N LEU A 337 -16.31 -27.20 1.72
CA LEU A 337 -16.45 -26.49 0.45
C LEU A 337 -17.40 -27.24 -0.50
N ALA A 338 -17.33 -28.58 -0.57
CA ALA A 338 -18.29 -29.37 -1.33
C ALA A 338 -19.73 -29.23 -0.80
N ALA A 339 -19.92 -29.31 0.52
CA ALA A 339 -21.21 -29.11 1.18
C ALA A 339 -21.75 -27.68 0.99
N THR A 340 -20.88 -26.67 1.11
CA THR A 340 -21.22 -25.25 0.86
C THR A 340 -21.62 -25.02 -0.59
N LYS A 341 -20.92 -25.61 -1.55
CA LYS A 341 -21.28 -25.54 -2.97
C LYS A 341 -22.67 -26.12 -3.23
N ALA A 342 -22.97 -27.28 -2.67
CA ALA A 342 -24.28 -27.92 -2.81
C ALA A 342 -25.39 -27.02 -2.21
N ALA A 343 -25.25 -26.64 -0.93
CA ALA A 343 -26.21 -25.77 -0.26
C ALA A 343 -26.39 -24.41 -0.96
N ASN A 344 -25.30 -23.81 -1.48
CA ASN A 344 -25.37 -22.58 -2.25
C ASN A 344 -26.09 -22.76 -3.60
N SER A 345 -25.91 -23.91 -4.28
CA SER A 345 -26.64 -24.18 -5.52
C SER A 345 -28.15 -24.28 -5.27
N THR A 346 -28.58 -24.99 -4.22
CA THR A 346 -29.98 -25.02 -3.81
C THR A 346 -30.48 -23.63 -3.43
N PHE A 347 -29.72 -22.89 -2.62
CA PHE A 347 -30.04 -21.51 -2.22
C PHE A 347 -30.29 -20.60 -3.43
N ARG A 348 -29.37 -20.56 -4.40
CA ARG A 348 -29.52 -19.72 -5.61
C ARG A 348 -30.77 -20.05 -6.41
N THR A 349 -31.10 -21.34 -6.54
CA THR A 349 -32.33 -21.77 -7.24
C THR A 349 -33.61 -21.51 -6.47
N LEU A 350 -33.62 -21.68 -5.14
CA LEU A 350 -34.82 -21.48 -4.33
C LEU A 350 -35.16 -19.98 -4.21
N PHE A 351 -34.16 -19.13 -4.01
CA PHE A 351 -34.34 -17.69 -3.78
C PHE A 351 -34.33 -16.86 -5.07
N ASP A 352 -34.24 -17.50 -6.26
CA ASP A 352 -34.05 -16.86 -7.57
C ASP A 352 -33.02 -15.71 -7.52
N VAL A 353 -31.82 -16.04 -7.06
CA VAL A 353 -30.75 -15.05 -6.86
C VAL A 353 -30.36 -14.37 -8.18
N ASP A 354 -30.48 -15.07 -9.30
CA ASP A 354 -30.17 -14.52 -10.62
C ASP A 354 -31.30 -13.59 -11.12
N GLY A 355 -32.58 -13.91 -10.89
CA GLY A 355 -33.69 -12.99 -11.14
C GLY A 355 -33.66 -11.75 -10.24
N TRP A 356 -33.35 -11.90 -8.95
CA TRP A 356 -33.12 -10.78 -8.03
C TRP A 356 -31.97 -9.89 -8.50
N ARG A 357 -30.86 -10.45 -8.98
CA ARG A 357 -29.73 -9.70 -9.55
C ARG A 357 -30.12 -8.90 -10.78
N MET A 358 -30.88 -9.49 -11.69
CA MET A 358 -31.40 -8.78 -12.87
C MET A 358 -32.29 -7.61 -12.46
N ALA A 359 -33.12 -7.77 -11.44
CA ALA A 359 -33.95 -6.69 -10.89
C ALA A 359 -33.10 -5.59 -10.21
N CYS A 360 -32.07 -5.95 -9.46
CA CYS A 360 -31.12 -4.99 -8.86
C CYS A 360 -30.34 -4.20 -9.92
N GLU A 361 -29.82 -4.84 -10.95
CA GLU A 361 -29.07 -4.13 -12.00
C GLU A 361 -30.00 -3.26 -12.87
N ALA A 362 -31.26 -3.67 -13.09
CA ALA A 362 -32.26 -2.83 -13.73
C ALA A 362 -32.58 -1.57 -12.88
N ALA A 363 -32.79 -1.73 -11.57
CA ALA A 363 -32.99 -0.60 -10.66
C ALA A 363 -31.76 0.32 -10.61
N ALA A 364 -30.55 -0.26 -10.50
CA ALA A 364 -29.29 0.48 -10.52
C ALA A 364 -29.09 1.22 -11.86
N THR A 365 -29.49 0.65 -12.98
CA THR A 365 -29.46 1.31 -14.30
C THR A 365 -30.40 2.51 -14.35
N GLY A 366 -31.60 2.41 -13.76
CA GLY A 366 -32.51 3.55 -13.61
C GLY A 366 -31.88 4.71 -12.83
N VAL A 367 -31.21 4.43 -11.71
CA VAL A 367 -30.51 5.45 -10.91
C VAL A 367 -29.26 5.98 -11.63
N ARG A 368 -28.51 5.16 -12.38
CA ARG A 368 -27.40 5.64 -13.23
C ARG A 368 -27.88 6.62 -14.30
N GLU A 369 -29.06 6.37 -14.89
CA GLU A 369 -29.64 7.28 -15.89
C GLU A 369 -30.08 8.62 -15.27
N THR A 370 -30.67 8.63 -14.07
CA THR A 370 -30.98 9.90 -13.39
C THR A 370 -29.71 10.65 -12.93
N VAL A 371 -28.66 9.95 -12.52
CA VAL A 371 -27.32 10.56 -12.30
C VAL A 371 -26.75 11.13 -13.60
N ARG A 372 -26.88 10.43 -14.73
CA ARG A 372 -26.43 10.91 -16.05
C ARG A 372 -27.15 12.19 -16.45
N GLN A 373 -28.47 12.25 -16.26
CA GLN A 373 -29.28 13.44 -16.54
C GLN A 373 -28.95 14.62 -15.60
N TYR A 374 -28.68 14.35 -14.31
CA TYR A 374 -28.19 15.35 -13.37
C TYR A 374 -26.84 15.92 -13.82
N ARG A 375 -25.88 15.05 -14.21
CA ARG A 375 -24.56 15.47 -14.73
C ARG A 375 -24.69 16.25 -16.04
N GLU A 376 -25.54 15.83 -16.98
CA GLU A 376 -25.81 16.57 -18.23
C GLU A 376 -26.37 17.97 -17.94
N LEU A 377 -27.26 18.14 -16.96
CA LEU A 377 -27.76 19.47 -16.57
C LEU A 377 -26.72 20.28 -15.79
N LEU A 378 -25.88 19.65 -14.97
CA LEU A 378 -24.76 20.31 -14.30
C LEU A 378 -23.74 20.81 -15.32
N ASP A 379 -23.44 20.04 -16.36
CA ASP A 379 -22.57 20.44 -17.46
C ASP A 379 -23.18 21.62 -18.22
N HIS A 380 -24.47 21.60 -18.60
CA HIS A 380 -25.13 22.75 -19.23
C HIS A 380 -25.21 24.00 -18.32
N CYS A 381 -25.27 23.84 -16.99
CA CYS A 381 -25.25 24.97 -16.04
C CYS A 381 -23.83 25.49 -15.76
N SER A 382 -22.82 24.63 -15.86
CA SER A 382 -21.42 24.94 -15.51
C SER A 382 -20.56 25.29 -16.72
N GLU A 383 -20.97 24.92 -17.95
CA GLU A 383 -20.59 25.59 -19.18
C GLU A 383 -20.86 27.07 -18.97
N PRO A 384 -19.82 27.90 -18.76
CA PRO A 384 -20.08 29.30 -18.53
C PRO A 384 -20.64 29.83 -19.84
N PRO A 385 -21.56 30.80 -19.80
CA PRO A 385 -21.59 31.79 -20.86
C PRO A 385 -20.25 32.54 -20.77
N THR A 386 -19.20 31.92 -21.34
CA THR A 386 -17.85 32.44 -21.47
C THR A 386 -17.87 33.76 -22.23
N GLN A 387 -18.86 33.92 -23.12
CA GLN A 387 -19.28 35.21 -23.61
C GLN A 387 -19.83 36.11 -22.47
N ALA A 388 -20.95 35.80 -21.77
CA ALA A 388 -21.52 36.72 -20.78
C ALA A 388 -20.56 37.14 -19.63
N ARG A 389 -19.76 36.24 -19.05
CA ARG A 389 -18.75 36.63 -18.03
C ARG A 389 -17.64 37.52 -18.60
N GLN A 390 -17.15 37.23 -19.82
CA GLN A 390 -16.19 38.09 -20.51
C GLN A 390 -16.82 39.44 -20.91
N LEU A 391 -18.11 39.45 -21.26
CA LEU A 391 -18.89 40.62 -21.64
C LEU A 391 -19.19 41.54 -20.44
N CYS A 392 -19.48 41.01 -19.25
CA CYS A 392 -19.57 41.78 -18.00
C CYS A 392 -18.23 42.48 -17.68
N LEU A 393 -17.11 41.77 -17.83
CA LEU A 393 -15.77 42.35 -17.63
C LEU A 393 -15.49 43.45 -18.68
N ASP A 394 -15.80 43.22 -19.96
CA ASP A 394 -15.68 44.23 -21.01
C ASP A 394 -16.58 45.46 -20.78
N LEU A 395 -17.81 45.27 -20.28
CA LEU A 395 -18.76 46.34 -19.97
C LEU A 395 -18.29 47.17 -18.78
N THR A 396 -17.99 46.55 -17.64
CA THR A 396 -17.50 47.27 -16.43
C THR A 396 -16.16 47.98 -16.67
N CYS A 397 -15.23 47.35 -17.40
CA CYS A 397 -13.97 47.99 -17.80
C CYS A 397 -14.18 49.17 -18.77
N ARG A 398 -15.19 49.15 -19.65
CA ARG A 398 -15.50 50.26 -20.57
C ARG A 398 -16.33 51.36 -19.93
N HIS A 399 -17.26 51.04 -19.03
CA HIS A 399 -18.08 52.02 -18.32
C HIS A 399 -17.17 52.93 -17.45
N ARG A 400 -16.21 52.35 -16.71
CA ARG A 400 -15.15 53.11 -16.01
C ARG A 400 -14.26 53.97 -16.94
N ARG A 401 -14.09 53.59 -18.21
CA ARG A 401 -13.34 54.39 -19.22
C ARG A 401 -14.16 55.49 -19.88
N ARG A 402 -15.50 55.50 -19.75
CA ARG A 402 -16.38 56.58 -20.25
C ARG A 402 -16.68 57.66 -19.23
N HIS A 403 -16.63 57.34 -17.93
CA HIS A 403 -16.76 58.35 -16.86
C HIS A 403 -15.83 59.59 -16.96
N PRO A 404 -14.60 59.54 -17.53
CA PRO A 404 -13.80 60.75 -17.77
C PRO A 404 -14.26 61.59 -18.98
N TYR A 405 -15.10 61.08 -19.89
CA TYR A 405 -15.50 61.82 -21.10
C TYR A 405 -16.73 62.71 -20.91
N SER A 406 -17.72 62.33 -20.09
CA SER A 406 -18.87 63.21 -19.78
C SER A 406 -18.52 64.38 -18.84
N SER A 407 -17.36 64.32 -18.19
CA SER A 407 -16.88 65.34 -17.25
C SER A 407 -16.05 66.46 -17.91
N CYS A 408 -15.75 66.37 -19.20
CA CYS A 408 -14.98 67.38 -19.93
C CYS A 408 -15.85 68.57 -20.41
N LYS A 409 -16.41 69.34 -19.48
CA LYS A 409 -16.81 70.73 -19.72
C LYS A 409 -15.73 71.69 -19.19
N PRO A 410 -15.41 72.79 -19.90
CA PRO A 410 -14.45 73.78 -19.42
C PRO A 410 -15.10 74.64 -18.32
N VAL A 411 -15.00 74.20 -17.07
CA VAL A 411 -15.43 75.01 -15.90
C VAL A 411 -14.38 76.08 -15.63
N MET A 412 -14.52 77.23 -16.30
CA MET A 412 -13.87 78.48 -15.89
C MET A 412 -14.56 79.02 -14.63
N GLY A 413 -14.19 78.49 -13.47
CA GLY A 413 -14.69 78.89 -12.16
C GLY A 413 -13.74 78.45 -11.05
N ARG A 414 -13.26 79.41 -10.23
CA ARG A 414 -12.29 79.17 -9.15
C ARG A 414 -12.95 78.42 -7.98
N PHE A 415 -12.18 77.54 -7.31
CA PHE A 415 -12.03 77.31 -5.85
C PHE A 415 -11.50 75.87 -5.59
N PRO A 416 -11.11 75.49 -4.36
CA PRO A 416 -9.76 75.63 -3.83
C PRO A 416 -8.97 74.30 -3.77
N ARG A 417 -7.68 74.39 -3.38
CA ARG A 417 -6.77 73.24 -3.26
C ARG A 417 -7.15 72.30 -2.10
N CYS A 418 -7.19 70.99 -2.36
CA CYS A 418 -6.93 69.95 -1.36
C CYS A 418 -5.94 68.92 -1.93
N THR A 419 -4.89 68.61 -1.18
CA THR A 419 -3.71 67.86 -1.63
C THR A 419 -3.88 66.35 -1.53
N ARG A 420 -3.35 65.63 -2.52
CA ARG A 420 -3.20 64.16 -2.50
C ARG A 420 -2.34 63.70 -1.31
N HIS A 421 -2.78 62.65 -0.62
CA HIS A 421 -1.84 61.69 -0.04
C HIS A 421 -1.53 60.60 -1.07
N LEU A 422 -0.24 60.40 -1.34
CA LEU A 422 0.27 59.26 -2.08
C LEU A 422 1.29 58.54 -1.18
N HIS A 423 1.07 57.26 -0.90
CA HIS A 423 2.07 56.42 -0.26
C HIS A 423 3.17 56.06 -1.27
N GLN A 424 4.44 56.25 -0.89
CA GLN A 424 5.52 55.30 -1.14
C GLN A 424 6.71 55.64 -0.23
N GLY A 425 7.26 54.63 0.45
CA GLY A 425 8.27 54.83 1.50
C GLY A 425 9.72 54.72 0.99
N ARG A 426 10.66 55.04 1.88
CA ARG A 426 12.08 54.64 1.77
C ARG A 426 12.65 54.28 3.14
N HIS A 427 13.55 53.29 3.14
CA HIS A 427 14.39 52.91 4.27
C HIS A 427 15.30 54.05 4.74
N LEU A 428 15.72 54.01 6.01
CA LEU A 428 17.05 54.41 6.49
C LEU A 428 17.35 53.79 7.87
N THR A 429 18.63 53.51 8.14
CA THR A 429 19.23 52.96 9.38
C THR A 429 20.45 53.85 9.75
N PRO A 430 21.20 53.65 10.86
CA PRO A 430 20.84 53.35 12.27
C PRO A 430 21.58 54.28 13.30
N HIS A 431 21.55 53.91 14.60
CA HIS A 431 22.43 54.30 15.75
C HIS A 431 22.19 55.62 16.53
N PRO A 432 22.68 55.77 17.81
CA PRO A 432 23.15 54.76 18.80
C PRO A 432 22.73 54.95 20.30
N ARG A 433 22.79 53.83 21.07
CA ARG A 433 23.14 53.68 22.53
C ARG A 433 22.44 54.55 23.64
N ARG A 434 21.80 53.89 24.62
CA ARG A 434 22.36 53.62 25.99
C ARG A 434 21.41 52.89 26.99
N ARG A 435 21.96 51.83 27.62
CA ARG A 435 21.85 51.35 29.03
C ARG A 435 20.52 50.85 29.65
N LEU A 436 20.61 49.60 30.14
CA LEU A 436 19.77 48.88 31.14
C LEU A 436 19.84 49.52 32.56
N PRO A 437 18.98 49.11 33.53
CA PRO A 437 19.36 48.00 34.44
C PRO A 437 18.24 47.01 34.85
N HIS A 438 18.68 45.92 35.52
CA HIS A 438 17.92 44.75 36.03
C HIS A 438 17.07 44.97 37.30
N ARG A 439 16.12 44.03 37.53
CA ARG A 439 15.77 43.30 38.81
C ARG A 439 14.82 42.12 38.43
N HIS A 440 14.91 40.83 38.83
CA HIS A 440 15.16 40.12 40.11
C HIS A 440 14.15 40.55 41.21
N LEU A 441 13.10 39.80 41.60
CA LEU A 441 12.99 38.56 42.44
C LEU A 441 11.46 38.20 42.60
N SER A 442 10.92 37.07 43.13
CA SER A 442 11.40 35.70 43.46
C SER A 442 10.26 34.72 43.90
N THR A 443 10.51 33.40 43.82
CA THR A 443 10.04 32.29 44.74
C THR A 443 8.56 32.00 45.07
N CYS A 444 8.09 30.77 44.78
CA CYS A 444 7.62 29.70 45.72
C CYS A 444 7.00 28.50 44.93
N ARG A 445 7.43 27.23 45.08
CA ARG A 445 6.96 26.20 46.06
C ARG A 445 5.42 26.13 46.19
N ARG A 446 4.72 24.98 46.10
CA ARG A 446 5.08 23.56 46.37
C ARG A 446 3.97 22.60 45.86
N ARG A 447 4.33 21.34 45.52
CA ARG A 447 3.49 20.09 45.60
C ARG A 447 2.27 20.01 44.62
N HIS A 448 1.74 18.84 44.21
CA HIS A 448 1.98 17.42 44.56
C HIS A 448 1.57 16.46 43.41
N HIS A 449 2.15 15.24 43.43
CA HIS A 449 1.65 13.94 42.92
C HIS A 449 1.29 13.61 41.43
N THR A 450 1.86 12.46 41.03
CA THR A 450 1.34 11.33 40.20
C THR A 450 1.10 11.44 38.68
N SER A 451 1.97 10.72 37.97
CA SER A 451 1.66 9.55 37.12
C SER A 451 0.76 9.72 35.88
N LEU A 452 1.35 9.57 34.68
CA LEU A 452 1.00 8.47 33.75
C LEU A 452 2.02 8.37 32.60
N MET A 453 2.17 7.15 32.05
CA MET A 453 3.08 6.85 30.94
C MET A 453 2.57 7.40 29.60
N GLY A 454 3.48 7.73 28.68
CA GLY A 454 3.14 8.26 27.35
C GLY A 454 4.27 8.20 26.31
N LEU A 455 4.99 7.08 26.23
CA LEU A 455 6.07 6.87 25.25
C LEU A 455 5.54 6.70 23.82
N ARG A 456 5.47 7.78 23.03
CA ARG A 456 5.38 7.69 21.56
C ARG A 456 6.78 7.68 20.94
N ARG A 457 7.25 6.50 20.53
CA ARG A 457 8.48 6.35 19.74
C ARG A 457 8.30 6.89 18.31
N ARG A 458 9.35 7.50 17.78
CA ARG A 458 9.50 7.83 16.36
C ARG A 458 9.81 6.55 15.59
N HIS A 459 9.24 6.36 14.40
CA HIS A 459 9.86 5.56 13.34
C HIS A 459 9.77 6.28 11.99
N ARG A 460 10.88 6.25 11.25
CA ARG A 460 11.00 6.82 9.90
C ARG A 460 10.47 5.80 8.89
N CYS A 461 9.72 6.26 7.89
CA CYS A 461 9.52 5.50 6.66
C CYS A 461 10.78 5.64 5.78
N ASN A 462 11.30 4.53 5.29
CA ASN A 462 12.37 4.49 4.29
C ASN A 462 11.90 3.57 3.15
N THR A 463 11.72 4.14 1.95
CA THR A 463 11.36 3.40 0.73
C THR A 463 12.62 3.12 -0.10
N PRO A 464 12.85 1.88 -0.58
CA PRO A 464 13.94 1.60 -1.51
C PRO A 464 13.48 1.74 -2.97
N THR A 465 14.17 2.57 -3.75
CA THR A 465 13.94 2.73 -5.19
C THR A 465 14.79 1.72 -5.97
N VAL A 466 14.18 0.87 -6.82
CA VAL A 466 14.88 -0.15 -7.60
C VAL A 466 15.21 0.35 -9.01
N HIS A 467 16.50 0.48 -9.33
CA HIS A 467 16.98 0.73 -10.70
C HIS A 467 17.10 -0.58 -11.50
N ARG A 468 16.49 -0.63 -12.69
CA ARG A 468 16.79 -1.65 -13.73
C ARG A 468 17.73 -1.07 -14.79
N PRO A 469 18.76 -1.81 -15.25
CA PRO A 469 19.55 -1.42 -16.43
C PRO A 469 18.98 -2.00 -17.73
N HIS A 470 19.09 -1.24 -18.83
CA HIS A 470 18.64 -1.65 -20.17
C HIS A 470 19.55 -2.73 -20.80
N ARG A 471 18.94 -3.79 -21.35
CA ARG A 471 19.62 -4.75 -22.24
C ARG A 471 19.51 -4.30 -23.70
N LYS A 472 20.65 -4.12 -24.39
CA LYS A 472 20.68 -3.83 -25.85
C LYS A 472 20.33 -5.08 -26.66
N VAL A 473 19.38 -4.96 -27.58
CA VAL A 473 19.06 -5.99 -28.58
C VAL A 473 19.97 -5.79 -29.81
N ARG A 474 20.81 -6.79 -30.13
CA ARG A 474 21.50 -6.86 -31.43
C ARG A 474 20.59 -7.58 -32.43
N ARG A 475 20.25 -6.93 -33.54
CA ARG A 475 19.64 -7.59 -34.71
C ARG A 475 20.74 -8.35 -35.46
N GLY A 476 20.52 -9.65 -35.70
CA GLY A 476 21.31 -10.42 -36.65
C GLY A 476 20.67 -10.36 -38.04
N THR A 477 21.42 -9.90 -39.03
CA THR A 477 21.08 -10.07 -40.46
C THR A 477 22.08 -11.07 -41.04
N GLY A 478 21.55 -12.13 -41.66
CA GLY A 478 22.39 -13.21 -42.17
C GLY A 478 23.03 -12.88 -43.51
N LEU A 479 24.28 -13.32 -43.69
CA LEU A 479 24.95 -13.44 -44.98
C LEU A 479 25.80 -14.72 -44.94
N LEU A 480 25.46 -15.67 -45.81
CA LEU A 480 26.27 -16.85 -46.12
C LEU A 480 26.46 -16.87 -47.64
N PRO A 481 27.71 -17.02 -48.11
CA PRO A 481 27.89 -17.93 -49.24
C PRO A 481 29.18 -18.77 -49.19
N ARG A 482 29.02 -20.01 -49.66
CA ARG A 482 29.96 -20.83 -50.46
C ARG A 482 31.22 -21.48 -49.83
N ARG A 483 31.16 -22.83 -49.91
CA ARG A 483 32.15 -23.78 -50.50
C ARG A 483 33.44 -24.11 -49.72
N ARG A 484 33.50 -25.39 -49.28
CA ARG A 484 34.43 -26.50 -49.67
C ARG A 484 35.95 -26.23 -49.82
N PRO A 485 36.81 -27.27 -49.73
CA PRO A 485 36.67 -28.56 -49.03
C PRO A 485 37.92 -28.99 -48.22
N LEU A 486 37.78 -30.00 -47.36
CA LEU A 486 38.52 -31.28 -47.39
C LEU A 486 37.84 -32.27 -46.44
#